data_AF-A0A382EYW9-F1
#
_entry.id   AF-A0A382EYW9-F1
#
_cell.length_a   1.000
_cell.length_b   1.000
_cell.length_c   1.000
_cell.angle_alpha   90.00
_cell.angle_beta   90.00
_cell.angle_gamma   90.00
#
_symmetry.space_group_name_H-M   'P 1'
#
loop_
_entity.id
_entity.type
_entity.pdbx_description
1 polymer ?
#
loop_
_entity_poly.entity_id
_entity_poly.type
_entity_poly.pdbx_seq_one_letter_code
_entity_poly.pdbx_strand_id
1 'polypeptide(L)'
;MTKTPSNKLSRRKFISHSSAALGATAFGPFILRGQNLNSKVNVAAIGAGGKGSSDTDNNARCGGNIVALCDVDLNTLRARG
;
A
#
# COMPACT_ATOMS: atom_id res chain seq x y z
N MET A 1 -31.13 18.24 44.62
CA MET A 1 -30.10 17.17 44.57
C MET A 1 -30.02 16.65 43.14
N THR A 2 -29.06 17.10 42.34
CA THR A 2 -28.89 16.69 40.94
C THR A 2 -28.00 15.45 40.89
N LYS A 3 -28.55 14.30 40.44
CA LYS A 3 -27.76 13.08 40.21
C LYS A 3 -26.89 13.29 38.97
N THR A 4 -25.58 13.40 39.16
CA THR A 4 -24.61 13.33 38.05
C THR A 4 -24.67 11.92 37.46
N PRO A 5 -24.94 11.75 36.15
CA PRO A 5 -24.94 10.44 35.53
C PRO A 5 -23.52 9.86 35.59
N SER A 6 -23.36 8.77 36.33
CA SER A 6 -22.09 8.04 36.37
C SER A 6 -21.94 7.28 35.05
N ASN A 7 -21.09 7.78 34.15
CA ASN A 7 -20.66 7.07 32.95
C ASN A 7 -19.75 5.90 33.34
N LYS A 8 -20.34 4.84 33.90
CA LYS A 8 -19.61 3.60 34.21
C LYS A 8 -19.46 2.79 32.93
N LEU A 9 -18.26 2.83 32.34
CA LEU A 9 -17.85 1.88 31.32
C LEU A 9 -17.84 0.47 31.91
N SER A 10 -18.89 -0.30 31.66
CA SER A 10 -18.93 -1.72 32.01
C SER A 10 -18.22 -2.55 30.95
N ARG A 11 -17.71 -3.73 31.33
CA ARG A 11 -17.07 -4.68 30.39
C ARG A 11 -17.95 -4.97 29.16
N ARG A 12 -19.27 -5.10 29.37
CA ARG A 12 -20.25 -5.32 28.28
C ARG A 12 -20.34 -4.12 27.33
N LYS A 13 -20.35 -2.90 27.87
CA LYS A 13 -20.36 -1.67 27.07
C LYS A 13 -19.05 -1.48 26.31
N PHE A 14 -17.91 -1.78 26.95
CA PHE A 14 -16.60 -1.76 26.28
C PHE A 14 -16.56 -2.72 25.09
N ILE A 15 -16.90 -4.01 25.30
CA ILE A 15 -16.93 -5.00 24.20
C ILE A 15 -17.89 -4.54 23.10
N SER A 16 -19.11 -4.11 23.44
CA SER A 16 -20.09 -3.66 22.47
C SER A 16 -19.61 -2.47 21.62
N HIS A 17 -18.98 -1.47 22.24
CA HIS A 17 -18.47 -0.31 21.51
C HIS A 17 -17.24 -0.66 20.68
N SER A 18 -16.30 -1.45 21.21
CA SER A 18 -15.11 -1.89 20.49
C SER A 18 -15.46 -2.78 19.28
N SER A 19 -16.42 -3.70 19.44
CA SER A 19 -16.92 -4.55 18.35
C SER A 19 -17.63 -3.73 17.27
N ALA A 20 -18.43 -2.72 17.65
CA ALA A 20 -19.08 -1.83 16.69
C ALA A 20 -18.06 -0.98 15.91
N ALA A 21 -17.03 -0.47 16.59
CA ALA A 21 -15.96 0.30 15.94
C ALA A 21 -15.14 -0.56 14.95
N LEU A 22 -14.77 -1.79 15.34
CA LEU A 22 -14.10 -2.72 14.43
C LEU A 22 -14.99 -3.12 13.25
N GLY A 23 -16.28 -3.39 13.48
CA GLY A 23 -17.24 -3.68 12.43
C GLY A 23 -17.39 -2.54 11.42
N ALA A 24 -17.37 -1.28 11.88
CA ALA A 24 -17.42 -0.11 11.00
C ALA A 24 -16.20 -0.02 10.06
N THR A 25 -15.01 -0.42 10.53
CA THR A 25 -13.80 -0.46 9.68
C THR A 25 -13.78 -1.64 8.70
N ALA A 26 -14.49 -2.72 8.99
CA ALA A 26 -14.60 -3.87 8.09
C ALA A 26 -15.46 -3.58 6.84
N PHE A 27 -16.32 -2.55 6.90
CA PHE A 27 -17.19 -2.14 5.79
C PHE A 27 -17.07 -0.65 5.47
N GLY A 28 -15.93 -0.04 5.78
CA GLY A 28 -15.63 1.33 5.34
C GLY A 28 -15.62 1.41 3.81
N PRO A 29 -15.71 2.62 3.22
CA PRO A 29 -15.56 2.72 1.78
C PRO A 29 -14.16 2.21 1.45
N PHE A 30 -14.08 1.05 0.80
CA PHE A 30 -12.86 0.59 0.17
C PHE A 30 -12.61 1.53 -1.03
N ILE A 31 -12.08 2.73 -0.76
CA ILE A 31 -11.76 3.75 -1.78
C ILE A 31 -10.60 3.28 -2.68
N LEU A 32 -10.13 2.04 -2.50
CA LEU A 32 -9.23 1.37 -3.42
C LEU A 32 -9.98 1.02 -4.71
N ARG A 33 -9.96 1.94 -5.66
CA ARG A 33 -10.32 1.65 -7.05
C ARG A 33 -9.11 1.06 -7.76
N GLY A 34 -9.03 -0.27 -7.80
CA GLY A 34 -8.13 -0.93 -8.73
C GLY A 34 -8.57 -0.61 -10.16
N GLN A 35 -7.70 0.01 -10.96
CA GLN A 35 -7.87 0.06 -12.40
C GLN A 35 -7.05 -1.09 -13.01
N ASN A 36 -7.63 -1.77 -14.01
CA ASN A 36 -6.96 -2.84 -14.73
C ASN A 36 -6.39 -3.94 -13.81
N LEU A 37 -7.23 -4.54 -12.95
CA LEU A 37 -6.81 -5.51 -11.91
C LEU A 37 -6.04 -6.73 -12.45
N ASN A 38 -6.22 -7.05 -13.73
CA ASN A 38 -5.52 -8.16 -14.40
C ASN A 38 -4.33 -7.71 -15.26
N SER A 39 -4.06 -6.40 -15.33
CA SER A 39 -2.90 -5.88 -16.06
C SER A 39 -1.63 -5.94 -15.22
N LYS A 40 -0.48 -6.00 -15.89
CA LYS A 40 0.82 -5.88 -15.22
C LYS A 40 0.99 -4.48 -14.66
N VAL A 41 1.59 -4.38 -13.48
CA VAL A 41 1.97 -3.10 -12.88
C VAL A 41 3.12 -2.50 -13.69
N ASN A 42 2.95 -1.26 -14.16
CA ASN A 42 4.03 -0.52 -14.82
C ASN A 42 5.00 0.04 -13.79
N VAL A 43 6.29 -0.21 -13.98
CA VAL A 43 7.37 0.17 -13.06
C VAL A 43 8.40 1.01 -13.81
N ALA A 44 8.81 2.11 -13.21
CA ALA A 44 9.91 2.94 -13.68
C ALA A 44 10.96 3.08 -12.57
N ALA A 45 12.24 3.18 -12.94
CA ALA A 45 13.34 3.32 -11.98
C ALA A 45 14.28 4.47 -12.34
N ILE A 46 14.76 5.17 -11.31
CA ILE A 46 15.80 6.21 -11.38
C ILE A 46 17.02 5.70 -10.61
N GLY A 47 18.18 5.69 -11.26
CA GLY A 47 19.33 4.89 -10.84
C GLY A 47 19.14 3.44 -11.25
N ALA A 48 19.37 3.11 -12.52
CA ALA A 48 19.19 1.78 -13.08
C ALA A 48 20.36 0.82 -12.78
N GLY A 49 21.48 1.34 -12.27
CA GLY A 49 22.62 0.56 -11.79
C GLY A 49 22.49 0.06 -10.33
N GLY A 50 23.51 -0.66 -9.87
CA GLY A 50 23.65 -1.07 -8.46
C GLY A 50 22.42 -1.82 -7.91
N LYS A 51 21.76 -1.25 -6.88
CA LYS A 51 20.53 -1.84 -6.32
C LYS A 51 19.33 -1.74 -7.25
N GLY A 52 19.19 -0.62 -7.96
CA GLY A 52 18.08 -0.44 -8.90
C GLY A 52 18.09 -1.48 -10.03
N SER A 53 19.25 -2.04 -10.34
CA SER A 53 19.39 -3.13 -11.30
C SER A 53 18.69 -4.40 -10.80
N SER A 54 19.01 -4.84 -9.58
CA SER A 54 18.38 -6.00 -8.94
C SER A 54 16.89 -5.79 -8.71
N ASP A 55 16.48 -4.59 -8.32
CA ASP A 55 15.08 -4.27 -8.04
C ASP A 55 14.24 -4.33 -9.33
N THR A 56 14.72 -3.73 -10.42
CA THR A 56 14.02 -3.80 -11.71
C THR A 56 13.99 -5.20 -12.29
N ASP A 57 15.06 -5.99 -12.15
CA ASP A 57 15.10 -7.38 -12.59
C ASP A 57 14.12 -8.25 -11.78
N ASN A 58 14.05 -8.07 -10.47
CA ASN A 58 13.12 -8.79 -9.61
C ASN A 58 11.67 -8.37 -9.88
N ASN A 59 11.40 -7.09 -10.07
CA ASN A 59 10.07 -6.60 -10.40
C ASN A 59 9.58 -7.17 -11.73
N ALA A 60 10.45 -7.27 -12.75
CA ALA A 60 10.12 -7.92 -14.01
C ALA A 60 9.81 -9.43 -13.82
N ARG A 61 10.62 -10.14 -13.02
CA ARG A 61 10.41 -11.56 -12.69
C ARG A 61 9.09 -11.81 -11.95
N CYS A 62 8.69 -10.87 -11.09
CA CYS A 62 7.42 -10.91 -10.36
C CYS A 62 6.20 -10.49 -11.21
N GLY A 63 6.38 -10.22 -12.51
CA GLY A 63 5.28 -9.89 -13.42
C GLY A 63 5.02 -8.39 -13.59
N GLY A 64 5.89 -7.53 -13.06
CA GLY A 64 5.90 -6.11 -13.38
C GLY A 64 6.33 -5.86 -14.84
N ASN A 65 5.90 -4.72 -15.38
CA ASN A 65 6.28 -4.24 -16.70
C ASN A 65 7.22 -3.04 -16.53
N ILE A 66 8.52 -3.21 -16.82
CA ILE A 66 9.48 -2.11 -16.73
C ILE A 66 9.27 -1.18 -17.93
N VAL A 67 8.76 0.03 -17.69
CA VAL A 67 8.38 0.98 -18.75
C VAL A 67 9.40 2.08 -18.97
N ALA A 68 10.27 2.35 -17.98
CA ALA A 68 11.30 3.37 -18.11
C ALA A 68 12.46 3.12 -17.14
N LEU A 69 13.66 3.43 -17.61
CA LEU A 69 14.88 3.47 -16.80
C LEU A 69 15.54 4.83 -16.98
N CYS A 70 16.15 5.32 -15.91
CA CYS A 70 16.92 6.56 -15.90
C CYS A 70 18.19 6.32 -15.10
N ASP A 71 19.33 6.77 -15.61
CA ASP A 71 20.59 6.81 -14.87
C ASP A 71 21.40 8.03 -15.36
N VAL A 72 22.20 8.61 -14.46
CA VAL A 72 23.12 9.70 -14.80
C VAL A 72 24.32 9.17 -15.58
N ASP A 73 24.73 7.92 -15.32
CA ASP A 73 25.72 7.23 -16.12
C ASP A 73 25.06 6.59 -17.34
N LEU A 74 25.33 7.17 -18.50
CA LEU A 74 24.78 6.72 -19.77
C LEU A 74 25.27 5.33 -20.17
N ASN A 75 26.45 4.90 -19.72
CA ASN A 75 26.93 3.54 -19.97
C ASN A 75 26.11 2.53 -19.17
N THR A 76 25.89 2.81 -17.88
CA THR A 76 24.97 2.03 -17.04
C THR A 76 23.56 2.00 -17.65
N LEU A 77 23.00 3.14 -18.06
CA LEU A 77 21.67 3.18 -18.66
C LEU A 77 21.58 2.34 -19.94
N ARG A 78 22.56 2.46 -20.86
CA ARG A 78 22.60 1.70 -22.12
C ARG A 78 22.82 0.19 -21.93
N ALA A 79 23.50 -0.21 -20.86
CA ALA A 79 23.66 -1.61 -20.54
C ALA A 79 22.39 -2.24 -19.95
N ARG A 80 21.43 -1.40 -19.50
CA ARG A 80 20.22 -1.82 -18.79
C ARG A 80 18.93 -1.70 -19.63
N GLY A 81 18.85 -0.73 -20.53
CA GLY A 81 17.75 -0.56 -21.48
C GLY A 81 17.98 -1.32 -22.77
#